data_AF-A0A2A3YPF4-F1
#
_entry.id   AF-A0A2A3YPF4-F1
#
_cell.length_a   1.000
_cell.length_b   1.000
_cell.length_c   1.000
_cell.angle_alpha   90.00
_cell.angle_beta   90.00
_cell.angle_gamma   90.00
#
_symmetry.space_group_name_H-M   'P 1'
#
loop_
_entity.id
_entity.type
_entity.pdbx_description
1 polymer ?
#
loop_
_entity_poly.entity_id
_entity_poly.type
_entity_poly.pdbx_seq_one_letter_code
_entity_poly.pdbx_strand_id
1 'polypeptide(L)'
;MRNYFLRPRLFGYQEYDGVLYPLKDWKPLMTKDEFDAVQTIIDSKRTGKRGVSYGRGDSHLLTKIAICECGRGMNVAYRGGAGSAKIYKCPTAKHQTVAGLALEKHVSIHVLNLLHVADNLEDNKGEAQDKVRELRNKRTELETHHREWLKQAGAAGLDPMVIRSRMTAHADYAATVDAELFQAEQERGLEIFPAGGMEILPAAGDEPDDLSNWKSVPVPKRRELIKSVVDHVRIARGQQGARFKPERIFYVYTPRGERLAEIWYEKVLSAVEKSTK
;
A
#
# COMPACT_ATOMS: atom_id res chain seq x y z
N MET A 1 -15.60 0.07 -23.52
CA MET A 1 -14.73 1.21 -23.88
C MET A 1 -13.42 0.78 -24.55
N ARG A 2 -12.68 -0.23 -24.06
CA ARG A 2 -11.41 -0.71 -24.68
C ARG A 2 -11.50 -1.05 -26.18
N ASN A 3 -12.54 -1.74 -26.62
CA ASN A 3 -12.74 -2.10 -28.03
C ASN A 3 -12.86 -0.91 -28.98
N TYR A 4 -13.10 0.31 -28.45
CA TYR A 4 -13.12 1.53 -29.25
C TYR A 4 -11.72 1.91 -29.73
N PHE A 5 -10.72 1.80 -28.84
CA PHE A 5 -9.32 2.16 -29.10
C PHE A 5 -8.54 1.10 -29.88
N LEU A 6 -9.12 -0.05 -30.15
CA LEU A 6 -8.51 -1.12 -30.95
C LEU A 6 -8.83 -1.00 -32.46
N ARG A 7 -9.73 -0.09 -32.85
CA ARG A 7 -10.23 -0.04 -34.23
C ARG A 7 -9.39 0.91 -35.10
N PRO A 8 -8.89 0.46 -36.26
CA PRO A 8 -8.14 1.30 -37.20
C PRO A 8 -8.87 2.56 -37.71
N ARG A 9 -10.20 2.61 -37.55
CA ARG A 9 -11.01 3.77 -37.93
C ARG A 9 -10.58 5.05 -37.24
N LEU A 10 -9.92 4.96 -36.08
CA LEU A 10 -9.44 6.14 -35.37
C LEU A 10 -8.37 6.91 -36.15
N PHE A 11 -7.58 6.22 -36.98
CA PHE A 11 -6.60 6.83 -37.89
C PHE A 11 -7.05 6.81 -39.36
N GLY A 12 -8.34 6.56 -39.63
CA GLY A 12 -8.94 6.68 -40.97
C GLY A 12 -8.94 5.41 -41.82
N TYR A 13 -8.70 4.23 -41.23
CA TYR A 13 -8.67 2.97 -41.98
C TYR A 13 -9.71 1.97 -41.45
N GLN A 14 -10.09 1.00 -42.28
CA GLN A 14 -10.90 -0.14 -41.90
C GLN A 14 -10.14 -1.42 -42.24
N GLU A 15 -10.08 -2.35 -41.29
CA GLU A 15 -9.49 -3.66 -41.53
C GLU A 15 -10.58 -4.63 -41.98
N TYR A 16 -10.33 -5.34 -43.08
CA TYR A 16 -11.14 -6.45 -43.54
C TYR A 16 -10.20 -7.56 -44.01
N ASP A 17 -10.33 -8.73 -43.38
CA ASP A 17 -9.48 -9.90 -43.63
C ASP A 17 -7.96 -9.62 -43.53
N GLY A 18 -7.56 -8.84 -42.52
CA GLY A 18 -6.15 -8.46 -42.29
C GLY A 18 -5.61 -7.39 -43.24
N VAL A 19 -6.42 -6.88 -44.18
CA VAL A 19 -6.04 -5.82 -45.12
C VAL A 19 -6.67 -4.49 -44.69
N LEU A 20 -5.87 -3.43 -44.69
CA LEU A 20 -6.30 -2.07 -44.34
C LEU A 20 -6.77 -1.30 -45.57
N TYR A 21 -8.02 -0.81 -45.51
CA TYR A 21 -8.65 0.01 -46.53
C TYR A 21 -8.84 1.44 -46.00
N PRO A 22 -8.50 2.48 -46.77
CA PRO A 22 -8.76 3.86 -46.37
C PRO A 22 -10.26 4.17 -46.42
N LEU A 23 -10.76 4.88 -45.41
CA LEU A 23 -12.15 5.35 -45.36
C LEU A 23 -12.26 6.71 -46.05
N LYS A 24 -13.02 6.80 -47.15
CA LYS A 24 -13.12 8.02 -47.98
C LYS A 24 -13.75 9.22 -47.26
N ASP A 25 -14.75 8.99 -46.39
CA ASP A 25 -15.55 10.06 -45.79
C ASP A 25 -15.37 10.18 -44.27
N TRP A 26 -14.32 9.57 -43.73
CA TRP A 26 -14.07 9.55 -42.30
C TRP A 26 -12.87 10.42 -41.94
N LYS A 27 -13.12 11.50 -41.19
CA LYS A 27 -12.04 12.34 -40.66
C LYS A 27 -11.29 11.58 -39.55
N PRO A 28 -9.98 11.31 -39.71
CA PRO A 28 -9.18 10.69 -38.65
C PRO A 28 -9.24 11.51 -37.36
N LEU A 29 -9.36 10.83 -36.22
CA LEU A 29 -9.35 11.45 -34.90
C LEU A 29 -7.93 11.55 -34.33
N MET A 30 -7.02 10.73 -34.84
CA MET A 30 -5.60 10.71 -34.47
C MET A 30 -4.77 10.28 -35.67
N THR A 31 -3.48 10.58 -35.60
CA THR A 31 -2.48 10.11 -36.56
C THR A 31 -2.20 8.62 -36.37
N LYS A 32 -1.55 8.00 -37.37
CA LYS A 32 -1.13 6.60 -37.27
C LYS A 32 -0.13 6.39 -36.12
N ASP A 33 0.82 7.32 -35.95
CA ASP A 33 1.85 7.23 -34.90
C ASP A 33 1.24 7.32 -33.49
N GLU A 34 0.26 8.20 -33.28
CA GLU A 34 -0.49 8.28 -32.02
C GLU A 34 -1.31 7.00 -31.76
N PHE A 35 -1.89 6.43 -32.81
CA PHE A 35 -2.63 5.17 -32.72
C PHE A 35 -1.70 4.01 -32.33
N ASP A 36 -0.52 3.91 -32.95
CA ASP A 36 0.48 2.87 -32.67
C ASP A 36 1.05 3.02 -31.24
N ALA A 37 1.24 4.25 -30.75
CA ALA A 37 1.60 4.52 -29.36
C ALA A 37 0.50 4.04 -28.38
N VAL A 38 -0.77 4.28 -28.69
CA VAL A 38 -1.91 3.77 -27.91
C VAL A 38 -1.95 2.24 -27.94
N GLN A 39 -1.75 1.60 -29.08
CA GLN A 39 -1.68 0.13 -29.17
C GLN A 39 -0.54 -0.43 -28.30
N THR A 40 0.63 0.20 -28.33
CA THR A 40 1.78 -0.19 -27.51
C THR A 40 1.46 -0.15 -26.01
N ILE A 41 0.72 0.87 -25.55
CA ILE A 41 0.24 0.96 -24.15
C ILE A 41 -0.80 -0.11 -23.83
N ILE A 42 -1.65 -0.48 -24.80
CA ILE A 42 -2.67 -1.53 -24.61
C ILE A 42 -2.04 -2.93 -24.60
N ASP A 43 -1.05 -3.17 -25.45
CA ASP A 43 -0.37 -4.45 -25.60
C ASP A 43 0.68 -4.70 -24.52
N SER A 44 1.38 -3.67 -24.03
CA SER A 44 2.22 -3.78 -22.83
C SER A 44 1.41 -4.21 -21.58
N LYS A 45 0.12 -3.85 -21.52
CA LYS A 45 -0.82 -4.37 -20.51
C LYS A 45 -1.28 -5.81 -20.77
N ARG A 46 -1.08 -6.34 -21.99
CA ARG A 46 -1.47 -7.70 -22.41
C ARG A 46 -0.36 -8.72 -22.18
N THR A 47 0.90 -8.32 -22.33
CA THR A 47 2.09 -9.19 -22.21
C THR A 47 2.58 -9.39 -20.77
N GLY A 48 1.99 -8.73 -19.78
CA GLY A 48 2.19 -9.09 -18.37
C GLY A 48 1.75 -10.52 -18.09
N LYS A 49 2.62 -11.35 -17.48
CA LYS A 49 2.34 -12.73 -17.03
C LYS A 49 0.89 -12.85 -16.54
N ARG A 50 0.08 -13.75 -17.14
CA ARG A 50 -1.27 -14.10 -16.65
C ARG A 50 -1.19 -14.33 -15.13
N GLY A 51 -1.72 -13.39 -14.35
CA GLY A 51 -1.68 -13.43 -12.88
C GLY A 51 -1.24 -12.14 -12.20
N VAL A 52 -0.64 -11.17 -12.90
CA VAL A 52 -0.26 -9.88 -12.29
C VAL A 52 -1.07 -8.73 -12.89
N SER A 53 -2.32 -8.62 -12.43
CA SER A 53 -3.16 -7.44 -12.70
C SER A 53 -2.59 -6.25 -11.92
N TYR A 54 -1.76 -5.42 -12.56
CA TYR A 54 -1.29 -4.15 -12.00
C TYR A 54 -2.33 -3.01 -12.10
N GLY A 55 -3.54 -3.26 -12.61
CA GLY A 55 -4.49 -2.20 -13.03
C GLY A 55 -5.71 -1.93 -12.14
N ARG A 56 -5.96 -2.74 -11.10
CA ARG A 56 -6.83 -2.37 -9.97
C ARG A 56 -5.95 -2.57 -8.76
N GLY A 57 -5.50 -1.48 -8.14
CA GLY A 57 -4.60 -1.55 -7.00
C GLY A 57 -5.05 -2.65 -6.05
N ASP A 58 -4.13 -3.53 -5.65
CA ASP A 58 -4.36 -4.58 -4.66
C ASP A 58 -5.15 -3.92 -3.50
N SER A 59 -6.47 -4.09 -3.45
CA SER A 59 -7.36 -3.26 -2.63
C SER A 59 -7.56 -3.86 -1.24
N HIS A 60 -6.94 -5.01 -0.98
CA HIS A 60 -7.12 -5.77 0.25
C HIS A 60 -5.81 -5.87 1.01
N LEU A 61 -5.87 -5.57 2.31
CA LEU A 61 -4.71 -5.36 3.16
C LEU A 61 -3.62 -6.44 2.99
N LEU A 62 -4.01 -7.72 3.06
CA LEU A 62 -3.08 -8.86 3.10
C LEU A 62 -2.81 -9.51 1.74
N THR A 63 -3.12 -8.83 0.64
CA THR A 63 -2.78 -9.31 -0.70
C THR A 63 -1.26 -9.44 -0.83
N LYS A 64 -0.79 -10.62 -1.23
CA LYS A 64 0.64 -11.02 -1.29
C LYS A 64 1.37 -11.05 0.07
N ILE A 65 0.63 -11.00 1.18
CA ILE A 65 1.17 -11.15 2.54
C ILE A 65 0.62 -12.44 3.17
N ALA A 66 -0.68 -12.72 3.01
CA ALA A 66 -1.27 -13.95 3.49
C ALA A 66 -0.87 -15.15 2.61
N ILE A 67 -0.19 -16.12 3.22
CA ILE A 67 0.30 -17.34 2.58
C ILE A 67 -0.36 -18.57 3.21
N CYS A 68 -0.79 -19.50 2.37
CA CYS A 68 -1.30 -20.78 2.82
C CYS A 68 -0.16 -21.68 3.31
N GLU A 69 -0.44 -22.63 4.22
CA GLU A 69 0.56 -23.62 4.65
C GLU A 69 1.26 -24.38 3.51
N CYS A 70 0.65 -24.42 2.32
CA CYS A 70 1.23 -25.00 1.11
C CYS A 70 2.17 -24.05 0.34
N GLY A 71 2.53 -22.90 0.92
CA GLY A 71 3.45 -21.90 0.35
C GLY A 71 2.84 -20.98 -0.72
N ARG A 72 1.58 -21.18 -1.12
CA ARG A 72 0.92 -20.32 -2.12
C ARG A 72 0.24 -19.12 -1.48
N GLY A 73 0.36 -17.95 -2.13
CA GLY A 73 -0.39 -16.75 -1.74
C GLY A 73 -1.90 -16.97 -1.78
N MET A 74 -2.61 -16.41 -0.81
CA MET A 74 -4.06 -16.50 -0.74
C MET A 74 -4.72 -15.44 -1.62
N ASN A 75 -5.74 -15.85 -2.37
CA ASN A 75 -6.57 -14.95 -3.17
C ASN A 75 -7.71 -14.39 -2.33
N VAL A 76 -8.12 -13.17 -2.62
CA VAL A 76 -9.32 -12.60 -2.00
C VAL A 76 -10.55 -13.02 -2.81
N ALA A 77 -11.57 -13.47 -2.09
CA ALA A 77 -12.89 -13.74 -2.64
C ALA A 77 -13.96 -13.15 -1.71
N TYR A 78 -15.20 -13.14 -2.17
CA TYR A 78 -16.34 -12.60 -1.44
C TYR A 78 -17.40 -13.70 -1.34
N ARG A 79 -17.92 -13.98 -0.14
CA ARG A 79 -18.96 -15.00 0.07
C ARG A 79 -20.33 -14.44 -0.30
N GLY A 80 -20.62 -14.33 -1.60
CA GLY A 80 -21.90 -13.83 -2.13
C GLY A 80 -21.70 -12.74 -3.18
N GLY A 81 -22.77 -11.97 -3.45
CA GLY A 81 -22.74 -10.82 -4.36
C GLY A 81 -21.92 -9.63 -3.81
N ALA A 82 -22.00 -8.49 -4.51
CA ALA A 82 -21.35 -7.25 -4.08
C ALA A 82 -21.81 -6.85 -2.66
N GLY A 83 -20.85 -6.55 -1.76
CA GLY A 83 -21.11 -6.22 -0.35
C GLY A 83 -21.04 -7.42 0.62
N SER A 84 -20.77 -8.62 0.13
CA SER A 84 -20.67 -9.81 0.98
C SER A 84 -19.36 -9.91 1.79
N ALA A 85 -19.32 -10.83 2.76
CA ALA A 85 -18.17 -11.02 3.64
C ALA A 85 -16.91 -11.42 2.85
N LYS A 86 -15.86 -10.60 2.99
CA LYS A 86 -14.54 -10.84 2.41
C LYS A 86 -13.91 -12.09 3.02
N ILE A 87 -13.31 -12.93 2.18
CA ILE A 87 -12.55 -14.13 2.58
C ILE A 87 -11.20 -14.16 1.87
N TYR A 88 -10.20 -14.71 2.55
CA TYR A 88 -8.94 -15.13 1.92
C TYR A 88 -9.02 -16.63 1.67
N LYS A 89 -8.82 -17.05 0.42
CA LYS A 89 -8.90 -18.45 -0.02
C LYS A 89 -7.61 -18.87 -0.72
N CYS A 90 -7.07 -20.02 -0.37
CA CYS A 90 -5.97 -20.61 -1.12
C CYS A 90 -6.46 -21.04 -2.52
N PRO A 91 -5.70 -20.77 -3.60
CA PRO A 91 -6.07 -21.18 -4.95
C PRO A 91 -6.08 -22.71 -5.14
N THR A 92 -5.37 -23.47 -4.30
CA THR A 92 -5.35 -24.94 -4.37
C THR A 92 -6.67 -25.52 -3.88
N ALA A 93 -7.22 -26.48 -4.63
CA ALA A 93 -8.46 -27.16 -4.26
C ALA A 93 -8.34 -27.86 -2.89
N LYS A 94 -9.41 -27.84 -2.10
CA LYS A 94 -9.49 -28.43 -0.74
C LYS A 94 -8.54 -27.83 0.30
N HIS A 95 -7.90 -26.69 0.00
CA HIS A 95 -7.12 -25.93 0.98
C HIS A 95 -7.98 -24.90 1.72
N GLN A 96 -7.38 -24.21 2.68
CA GLN A 96 -8.10 -23.35 3.61
C GLN A 96 -8.73 -22.10 2.98
N THR A 97 -9.80 -21.68 3.64
CA THR A 97 -10.44 -20.37 3.47
C THR A 97 -10.60 -19.75 4.85
N VAL A 98 -10.30 -18.46 5.00
CA VAL A 98 -10.36 -17.73 6.27
C VAL A 98 -11.17 -16.45 6.10
N ALA A 99 -11.92 -16.07 7.13
CA ALA A 99 -12.69 -14.82 7.17
C ALA A 99 -11.73 -13.62 7.12
N GLY A 100 -11.90 -12.74 6.13
CA GLY A 100 -10.95 -11.68 5.85
C GLY A 100 -10.93 -10.57 6.88
N LEU A 101 -12.09 -10.19 7.44
CA LEU A 101 -12.15 -9.15 8.47
C LEU A 101 -11.42 -9.56 9.76
N ALA A 102 -11.69 -10.78 10.24
CA ALA A 102 -11.07 -11.29 11.47
C ALA A 102 -9.55 -11.46 11.31
N LEU A 103 -9.11 -11.99 10.16
CA LEU A 103 -7.69 -12.12 9.83
C LEU A 103 -6.99 -10.76 9.74
N GLU A 104 -7.57 -9.79 9.02
CA GLU A 104 -7.00 -8.45 8.88
C GLU A 104 -6.92 -7.71 10.21
N LYS A 105 -7.97 -7.81 11.04
CA LYS A 105 -7.99 -7.23 12.38
C LYS A 105 -6.87 -7.82 13.24
N HIS A 106 -6.75 -9.15 13.28
CA HIS A 106 -5.73 -9.83 14.07
C HIS A 106 -4.31 -9.46 13.64
N VAL A 107 -4.01 -9.50 12.33
CA VAL A 107 -2.69 -9.11 11.80
C VAL A 107 -2.41 -7.62 12.05
N SER A 108 -3.42 -6.76 11.93
CA SER A 108 -3.26 -5.33 12.21
C SER A 108 -2.88 -5.10 13.66
N ILE A 109 -3.64 -5.65 14.63
CA ILE A 109 -3.36 -5.51 16.06
C ILE A 109 -1.93 -5.99 16.38
N HIS A 110 -1.55 -7.15 15.84
CA HIS A 110 -0.22 -7.70 16.06
C HIS A 110 0.88 -6.76 15.58
N VAL A 111 0.78 -6.27 14.35
CA VAL A 111 1.78 -5.34 13.78
C VAL A 111 1.81 -4.02 14.54
N LEU A 112 0.66 -3.48 14.94
CA LEU A 112 0.60 -2.23 15.71
C LEU A 112 1.27 -2.39 17.08
N ASN A 113 1.04 -3.53 17.76
CA ASN A 113 1.71 -3.83 19.04
C ASN A 113 3.23 -3.90 18.89
N LEU A 114 3.74 -4.47 17.79
CA LEU A 114 5.19 -4.51 17.51
C LEU A 114 5.76 -3.12 17.23
N LEU A 115 5.05 -2.30 16.44
CA LEU A 115 5.49 -0.94 16.13
C LEU A 115 5.47 -0.05 17.38
N HIS A 116 4.50 -0.23 18.26
CA HIS A 116 4.43 0.52 19.51
C HIS A 116 5.62 0.23 20.45
N VAL A 117 6.14 -0.99 20.42
CA VAL A 117 7.36 -1.31 21.18
C VAL A 117 8.56 -0.56 20.63
N ALA A 118 8.64 -0.39 19.31
CA ALA A 118 9.68 0.42 18.66
C ALA A 118 9.63 1.88 19.15
N ASP A 119 8.42 2.45 19.17
CA ASP A 119 8.18 3.81 19.61
C ASP A 119 8.48 4.03 21.11
N ASN A 120 8.68 2.97 21.90
CA ASN A 120 9.00 3.05 23.32
C ASN A 120 10.46 2.70 23.65
N LEU A 121 11.30 2.46 22.64
CA LEU A 121 12.74 2.35 22.82
C LEU A 121 13.32 3.77 22.85
N GLU A 122 13.47 4.31 24.05
CA GLU A 122 13.78 5.72 24.31
C GLU A 122 15.15 6.18 23.78
N ASP A 123 16.05 5.26 23.43
CA ASP A 123 17.46 5.58 23.13
C ASP A 123 17.70 6.28 21.78
N ASN A 124 16.73 6.30 20.86
CA ASN A 124 16.86 6.96 19.54
C ASN A 124 15.87 8.11 19.30
N LYS A 125 15.09 8.51 20.33
CA LYS A 125 13.99 9.46 20.12
C LYS A 125 14.46 10.88 19.81
N GLY A 126 15.50 11.39 20.45
CA GLY A 126 15.90 12.80 20.30
C GLY A 126 16.29 13.18 18.88
N GLU A 127 17.41 12.63 18.39
CA GLU A 127 17.98 13.05 17.12
C GLU A 127 17.13 12.63 15.90
N ALA A 128 16.56 11.42 15.91
CA ALA A 128 15.74 10.96 14.80
C ALA A 128 14.40 11.72 14.72
N GLN A 129 13.79 12.07 15.86
CA GLN A 129 12.56 12.87 15.89
C GLN A 129 12.81 14.31 15.44
N ASP A 130 13.93 14.91 15.89
CA ASP A 130 14.31 16.25 15.46
C ASP A 130 14.56 16.31 13.95
N LYS A 131 15.25 15.30 13.38
CA LYS A 131 15.46 15.18 11.93
C LYS A 131 14.15 15.02 11.16
N VAL A 132 13.23 14.17 11.61
CA VAL A 132 11.91 14.01 10.96
C VAL A 132 11.11 15.32 11.05
N ARG A 133 11.13 16.00 12.19
CA ARG A 133 10.47 17.30 12.37
C ARG A 133 11.05 18.35 11.43
N GLU A 134 12.38 18.42 11.33
CA GLU A 134 13.08 19.32 10.41
C GLU A 134 12.69 19.05 8.95
N LEU A 135 12.68 17.79 8.51
CA LEU A 135 12.29 17.41 7.15
C LEU A 135 10.82 17.75 6.84
N ARG A 136 9.90 17.57 7.81
CA ARG A 136 8.49 17.97 7.65
C ARG A 136 8.32 19.48 7.54
N ASN A 137 9.06 20.25 8.34
CA ASN A 137 9.06 21.71 8.26
C ASN A 137 9.61 22.15 6.90
N LYS A 138 10.75 21.59 6.48
CA LYS A 138 11.38 21.84 5.18
C LYS A 138 10.42 21.54 4.02
N ARG A 139 9.66 20.44 4.09
CA ARG A 139 8.66 20.10 3.07
C ARG A 139 7.52 21.12 3.02
N THR A 140 7.04 21.55 4.18
CA THR A 140 5.95 22.55 4.29
C THR A 140 6.38 23.93 3.78
N GLU A 141 7.58 24.36 4.14
CA GLU A 141 8.19 25.60 3.63
C GLU A 141 8.35 25.56 2.11
N LEU A 142 8.84 24.43 1.57
CA LEU A 142 9.02 24.21 0.15
C LEU A 142 7.71 24.28 -0.65
N GLU A 143 6.59 23.79 -0.09
CA GLU A 143 5.26 23.95 -0.70
C GLU A 143 4.74 25.38 -0.62
N THR A 144 4.94 26.03 0.52
CA THR A 144 4.51 27.40 0.76
C THR A 144 5.21 28.36 -0.19
N HIS A 145 6.54 28.27 -0.26
CA HIS A 145 7.36 29.08 -1.16
C HIS A 145 7.02 28.82 -2.63
N HIS A 146 6.76 27.57 -3.02
CA HIS A 146 6.37 27.27 -4.40
C HIS A 146 5.00 27.85 -4.76
N ARG A 147 4.04 27.78 -3.85
CA ARG A 147 2.70 28.38 -4.04
C ARG A 147 2.78 29.90 -4.18
N GLU A 148 3.58 30.55 -3.34
CA GLU A 148 3.82 32.00 -3.41
C GLU A 148 4.52 32.38 -4.71
N TRP A 149 5.54 31.63 -5.11
CA TRP A 149 6.25 31.85 -6.36
C TRP A 149 5.33 31.69 -7.57
N LEU A 150 4.46 30.67 -7.63
CA LEU A 150 3.49 30.51 -8.71
C LEU A 150 2.53 31.70 -8.80
N LYS A 151 2.09 32.24 -7.66
CA LYS A 151 1.24 33.43 -7.60
C LYS A 151 1.96 34.66 -8.17
N GLN A 152 3.22 34.87 -7.80
CA GLN A 152 4.06 35.96 -8.30
C GLN A 152 4.36 35.81 -9.80
N ALA A 153 4.71 34.59 -10.24
CA ALA A 153 4.98 34.27 -11.63
C ALA A 153 3.77 34.56 -12.54
N GLY A 154 2.57 34.19 -12.08
CA GLY A 154 1.32 34.51 -12.77
C GLY A 154 1.05 36.01 -12.85
N ALA A 155 1.26 36.75 -11.75
CA ALA A 155 1.10 38.20 -11.72
C ALA A 155 2.11 38.94 -12.60
N ALA A 156 3.34 38.42 -12.71
CA ALA A 156 4.40 38.96 -13.54
C ALA A 156 4.31 38.57 -15.01
N GLY A 157 3.37 37.68 -15.39
CA GLY A 157 3.23 37.20 -16.76
C GLY A 157 4.46 36.43 -17.26
N LEU A 158 5.11 35.64 -16.39
CA LEU A 158 6.28 34.86 -16.79
C LEU A 158 5.94 33.87 -17.91
N ASP A 159 6.92 33.64 -18.78
CA ASP A 159 6.80 32.70 -19.89
C ASP A 159 6.48 31.27 -19.39
N PRO A 160 5.53 30.55 -20.02
CA PRO A 160 5.15 29.19 -19.61
C PRO A 160 6.31 28.18 -19.57
N MET A 161 7.34 28.32 -20.41
CA MET A 161 8.51 27.43 -20.39
C MET A 161 9.35 27.66 -19.12
N VAL A 162 9.50 28.92 -18.69
CA VAL A 162 10.16 29.25 -17.42
C VAL A 162 9.38 28.68 -16.24
N ILE A 163 8.04 28.79 -16.29
CA ILE A 163 7.17 28.21 -15.27
C ILE A 163 7.36 26.69 -15.19
N ARG A 164 7.28 26.01 -16.34
CA ARG A 164 7.47 24.55 -16.42
C ARG A 164 8.83 24.10 -15.90
N SER A 165 9.91 24.76 -16.33
CA SER A 165 11.26 24.40 -15.89
C SER A 165 11.42 24.48 -14.37
N ARG A 166 10.85 25.51 -13.74
CA ARG A 166 10.92 25.68 -12.28
C ARG A 166 10.01 24.72 -11.53
N MET A 167 8.86 24.37 -12.10
CA MET A 167 7.98 23.31 -11.56
C MET A 167 8.68 21.96 -11.54
N THR A 168 9.39 21.60 -12.61
CA THR A 168 10.16 20.35 -12.66
C THR A 168 11.26 20.35 -11.59
N ALA A 169 12.04 21.43 -11.49
CA ALA A 169 13.09 21.53 -10.46
C ALA A 169 12.53 21.46 -9.03
N HIS A 170 11.36 22.07 -8.78
CA HIS A 170 10.67 21.96 -7.49
C HIS A 170 10.21 20.53 -7.21
N ALA A 171 9.63 19.85 -8.21
CA ALA A 171 9.18 18.47 -8.06
C ALA A 171 10.36 17.51 -7.77
N ASP A 172 11.50 17.71 -8.45
CA ASP A 172 12.71 16.91 -8.22
C ASP A 172 13.23 17.11 -6.79
N TYR A 173 13.29 18.35 -6.31
CA TYR A 173 13.75 18.64 -4.95
C TYR A 173 12.73 18.22 -3.86
N ALA A 174 11.43 18.32 -4.15
CA ALA A 174 10.39 17.77 -3.28
C ALA A 174 10.55 16.25 -3.16
N ALA A 175 10.83 15.55 -4.27
CA ALA A 175 11.06 14.11 -4.27
C ALA A 175 12.29 13.71 -3.44
N THR A 176 13.37 14.52 -3.44
CA THR A 176 14.52 14.25 -2.58
C THR A 176 14.18 14.41 -1.09
N VAL A 177 13.45 15.47 -0.71
CA VAL A 177 13.00 15.67 0.68
C VAL A 177 12.04 14.58 1.11
N ASP A 178 11.13 14.15 0.23
CA ASP A 178 10.20 13.05 0.51
C ASP A 178 10.93 11.71 0.68
N ALA A 179 11.99 11.46 -0.09
CA ALA A 179 12.83 10.27 0.07
C ALA A 179 13.63 10.28 1.37
N GLU A 180 14.21 11.43 1.75
CA GLU A 180 14.91 11.62 3.03
C GLU A 180 13.95 11.45 4.22
N LEU A 181 12.75 12.03 4.11
CA LEU A 181 11.70 11.89 5.13
C LEU A 181 11.28 10.43 5.28
N PHE A 182 11.09 9.72 4.17
CA PHE A 182 10.76 8.31 4.19
C PHE A 182 11.86 7.45 4.82
N GLN A 183 13.13 7.72 4.51
CA GLN A 183 14.26 7.02 5.15
C GLN A 183 14.32 7.31 6.64
N ALA A 184 14.20 8.58 7.06
CA ALA A 184 14.21 8.97 8.46
C ALA A 184 13.03 8.36 9.24
N GLU A 185 11.84 8.29 8.63
CA GLU A 185 10.67 7.61 9.21
C GLU A 185 10.86 6.08 9.29
N GLN A 186 11.54 5.48 8.30
CA GLN A 186 11.92 4.07 8.39
C GLN A 186 12.90 3.81 9.53
N GLU A 187 13.95 4.62 9.65
CA GLU A 187 14.96 4.54 10.73
C GLU A 187 14.32 4.69 12.10
N ARG A 188 13.38 5.63 12.24
CA ARG A 188 12.69 5.92 13.50
C ARG A 188 11.72 4.84 13.95
N GLY A 189 11.07 4.14 13.02
CA GLY A 189 9.74 3.57 13.34
C GLY A 189 8.70 4.55 12.87
N LEU A 190 7.85 4.12 11.93
CA LEU A 190 6.76 4.97 11.48
C LEU A 190 5.86 5.31 12.67
N GLU A 191 5.93 6.56 13.13
CA GLU A 191 4.91 7.15 13.99
C GLU A 191 3.59 7.18 13.22
N ILE A 192 2.80 6.12 13.36
CA ILE A 192 1.44 6.07 12.85
C ILE A 192 0.49 6.75 13.84
N PHE A 193 0.94 6.99 15.08
CA PHE A 193 0.11 7.45 16.19
C PHE A 193 0.66 8.74 16.81
N PRO A 194 -0.19 9.75 17.11
CA PRO A 194 0.21 10.90 17.90
C PRO A 194 0.62 10.45 19.31
N ALA A 195 1.54 11.20 19.93
CA ALA A 195 2.27 10.90 21.16
C ALA A 195 1.43 10.80 22.46
N GLY A 196 0.36 10.01 22.47
CA GLY A 196 -0.34 9.55 23.66
C GLY A 196 0.10 8.11 23.97
N GLY A 197 0.66 7.89 25.16
CA GLY A 197 1.11 6.56 25.60
C GLY A 197 -0.01 5.53 25.43
N MET A 198 0.31 4.44 24.73
CA MET A 198 -0.65 3.39 24.40
C MET A 198 -0.40 2.20 25.32
N GLU A 199 -1.42 1.77 26.04
CA GLU A 199 -1.37 0.51 26.79
C GLU A 199 -1.37 -0.67 25.79
N ILE A 200 -0.66 -1.76 26.11
CA ILE A 200 -0.62 -2.96 25.28
C ILE A 200 -2.07 -3.42 25.03
N LEU A 201 -2.52 -3.37 23.78
CA LEU A 201 -3.92 -3.62 23.44
C LEU A 201 -4.32 -5.05 23.84
N PRO A 202 -5.35 -5.22 24.69
CA PRO A 202 -5.80 -6.55 25.07
C PRO A 202 -6.33 -7.31 23.84
N ALA A 203 -6.01 -8.60 23.76
CA ALA A 203 -6.40 -9.46 22.64
C ALA A 203 -7.93 -9.68 22.53
N ALA A 204 -8.70 -9.33 23.58
CA ALA A 204 -10.14 -9.51 23.63
C ALA A 204 -10.82 -8.43 24.48
N GLY A 205 -11.81 -7.73 23.90
CA GLY A 205 -12.63 -6.71 24.57
C GLY A 205 -12.50 -5.35 23.88
N ASP A 206 -13.63 -4.87 23.35
CA ASP A 206 -13.82 -3.63 22.57
C ASP A 206 -12.83 -3.35 21.43
N GLU A 207 -13.21 -2.49 20.49
CA GLU A 207 -12.32 -2.10 19.40
C GLU A 207 -11.51 -0.90 19.88
N PRO A 208 -10.19 -1.03 20.13
CA PRO A 208 -9.42 0.09 20.65
C PRO A 208 -9.47 1.28 19.71
N ASP A 209 -9.46 2.50 20.25
CA ASP A 209 -9.46 3.74 19.47
C ASP A 209 -8.35 3.75 18.39
N ASP A 210 -7.23 3.06 18.64
CA ASP A 210 -6.11 2.94 17.70
C ASP A 210 -6.45 2.15 16.43
N LEU A 211 -7.37 1.18 16.50
CA LEU A 211 -7.84 0.50 15.30
C LEU A 211 -8.70 1.42 14.43
N SER A 212 -9.36 2.42 15.01
CA SER A 212 -10.12 3.41 14.24
C SER A 212 -9.16 4.32 13.44
N ASN A 213 -8.08 4.79 14.09
CA ASN A 213 -7.02 5.57 13.44
C ASN A 213 -6.31 4.73 12.37
N TRP A 214 -5.98 3.47 12.67
CA TRP A 214 -5.41 2.56 11.68
C TRP A 214 -6.31 2.37 10.46
N LYS A 215 -7.63 2.27 10.65
CA LYS A 215 -8.58 2.09 9.54
C LYS A 215 -8.66 3.31 8.61
N SER A 216 -8.39 4.51 9.12
CA SER A 216 -8.38 5.74 8.32
C SER A 216 -7.15 5.83 7.40
N VAL A 217 -6.05 5.15 7.75
CA VAL A 217 -4.84 5.08 6.91
C VAL A 217 -5.16 4.37 5.58
N PRO A 218 -4.74 4.93 4.42
CA PRO A 218 -4.92 4.27 3.13
C PRO A 218 -4.34 2.85 3.10
N VAL A 219 -5.08 1.90 2.50
CA VAL A 219 -4.68 0.47 2.42
C VAL A 219 -3.26 0.26 1.88
N PRO A 220 -2.79 0.98 0.83
CA PRO A 220 -1.41 0.84 0.36
C PRO A 220 -0.37 1.12 1.44
N LYS A 221 -0.54 2.21 2.20
CA LYS A 221 0.37 2.59 3.29
C LYS A 221 0.33 1.58 4.44
N ARG A 222 -0.87 1.13 4.83
CA ARG A 222 -1.01 0.03 5.81
C ARG A 222 -0.29 -1.24 5.38
N ARG A 223 -0.36 -1.58 4.09
CA ARG A 223 0.32 -2.77 3.56
C ARG A 223 1.84 -2.63 3.63
N GLU A 224 2.35 -1.46 3.25
CA GLU A 224 3.77 -1.15 3.34
C GLU A 224 4.28 -1.27 4.78
N LEU A 225 3.51 -0.73 5.73
CA LEU A 225 3.77 -0.86 7.17
C LEU A 225 3.82 -2.32 7.62
N ILE A 226 2.82 -3.12 7.26
CA ILE A 226 2.82 -4.56 7.57
C ILE A 226 4.06 -5.23 6.95
N LYS A 227 4.40 -4.93 5.69
CA LYS A 227 5.57 -5.51 5.01
C LYS A 227 6.91 -5.10 5.61
N SER A 228 6.98 -3.95 6.26
CA SER A 228 8.20 -3.51 6.94
C SER A 228 8.53 -4.38 8.16
N VAL A 229 7.50 -4.98 8.79
CA VAL A 229 7.62 -5.80 10.01
C VAL A 229 7.50 -7.29 9.69
N VAL A 230 6.56 -7.66 8.82
CA VAL A 230 6.19 -9.04 8.51
C VAL A 230 6.46 -9.29 7.03
N ASP A 231 7.35 -10.22 6.71
CA ASP A 231 7.58 -10.66 5.33
C ASP A 231 6.31 -11.32 4.78
N HIS A 232 5.78 -12.30 5.51
CA HIS A 232 4.50 -12.92 5.21
C HIS A 232 3.81 -13.54 6.44
N VAL A 233 2.50 -13.76 6.31
CA VAL A 233 1.67 -14.40 7.34
C VAL A 233 1.26 -15.78 6.84
N ARG A 234 1.84 -16.83 7.45
CA ARG A 234 1.49 -18.21 7.16
C ARG A 234 0.25 -18.61 7.95
N ILE A 235 -0.74 -19.14 7.25
CA ILE A 235 -2.00 -19.59 7.85
C ILE A 235 -2.00 -21.12 7.84
N ALA A 236 -2.11 -21.74 9.01
CA ALA A 236 -2.26 -23.18 9.11
C ALA A 236 -3.68 -23.62 8.75
N ARG A 237 -3.82 -24.87 8.29
CA ARG A 237 -5.11 -25.48 7.99
C ARG A 237 -5.95 -25.56 9.26
N GLY A 238 -7.25 -25.34 9.06
CA GLY A 238 -8.26 -25.52 10.09
C GLY A 238 -9.33 -26.46 9.58
N GLN A 239 -10.20 -26.86 10.50
CA GLN A 239 -11.39 -27.61 10.14
C GLN A 239 -12.31 -26.76 9.25
N GLN A 240 -12.91 -27.39 8.26
CA GLN A 240 -13.86 -26.73 7.38
C GLN A 240 -15.06 -26.22 8.20
N GLY A 241 -15.45 -24.96 8.00
CA GLY A 241 -16.55 -24.34 8.75
C GLY A 241 -16.20 -23.86 10.16
N ALA A 242 -14.97 -24.10 10.65
CA ALA A 242 -14.55 -23.60 11.95
C ALA A 242 -14.49 -22.06 11.97
N ARG A 243 -14.80 -21.49 13.14
CA ARG A 243 -14.60 -20.06 13.42
C ARG A 243 -13.12 -19.70 13.29
N PHE A 244 -12.85 -18.41 13.09
CA PHE A 244 -11.49 -17.88 13.10
C PHE A 244 -10.81 -18.22 14.44
N LYS A 245 -9.57 -18.68 14.37
CA LYS A 245 -8.74 -19.10 15.51
C LYS A 245 -7.36 -18.45 15.36
N PRO A 246 -6.99 -17.49 16.22
CA PRO A 246 -5.71 -16.78 16.14
C PRO A 246 -4.49 -17.70 16.16
N GLU A 247 -4.58 -18.84 16.83
CA GLU A 247 -3.49 -19.81 17.02
C GLU A 247 -3.02 -20.46 15.71
N ARG A 248 -3.77 -20.26 14.62
CA ARG A 248 -3.44 -20.76 13.29
C ARG A 248 -2.64 -19.76 12.47
N ILE A 249 -2.36 -18.58 13.01
CA ILE A 249 -1.68 -17.49 12.32
C ILE A 249 -0.24 -17.47 12.78
N PHE A 250 0.68 -17.69 11.85
CA PHE A 250 2.11 -17.70 12.07
C PHE A 250 2.73 -16.54 11.30
N TYR A 251 3.52 -15.72 11.97
CA TYR A 251 4.20 -14.59 11.37
C TYR A 251 5.60 -15.01 10.97
N VAL A 252 5.98 -14.74 9.72
CA VAL A 252 7.38 -14.76 9.29
C VAL A 252 7.82 -13.32 9.20
N TYR A 253 8.69 -12.92 10.12
CA TYR A 253 9.10 -11.54 10.28
C TYR A 253 10.21 -11.17 9.29
N THR A 254 10.33 -9.87 9.05
CA THR A 254 11.56 -9.30 8.47
C THR A 254 12.64 -9.21 9.55
N PRO A 255 13.94 -8.99 9.22
CA PRO A 255 14.97 -8.77 10.24
C PRO A 255 14.68 -7.59 11.20
N ARG A 256 13.84 -6.64 10.77
CA ARG A 256 13.32 -5.59 11.64
C ARG A 256 12.23 -6.14 12.55
N GLY A 257 11.26 -6.87 12.00
CA GLY A 257 10.17 -7.44 12.79
C GLY A 257 10.63 -8.47 13.81
N GLU A 258 11.69 -9.24 13.54
CA GLU A 258 12.27 -10.17 14.51
C GLU A 258 12.73 -9.44 15.77
N ARG A 259 13.53 -8.38 15.60
CA ARG A 259 13.97 -7.52 16.71
C ARG A 259 12.80 -6.91 17.49
N LEU A 260 11.78 -6.42 16.79
CA LEU A 260 10.58 -5.87 17.45
C LEU A 260 9.80 -6.96 18.20
N ALA A 261 9.69 -8.15 17.63
CA ALA A 261 9.01 -9.27 18.25
C ALA A 261 9.73 -9.74 19.51
N GLU A 262 11.06 -9.86 19.49
CA GLU A 262 11.88 -10.22 20.66
C GLU A 262 11.62 -9.25 21.82
N ILE A 263 11.73 -7.94 21.58
CA ILE A 263 11.52 -6.92 22.60
C ILE A 263 10.06 -6.95 23.10
N TRP A 264 9.09 -7.14 22.19
CA TRP A 264 7.68 -7.26 22.58
C TRP A 264 7.46 -8.49 23.47
N TYR A 265 8.03 -9.65 23.14
CA TYR A 265 7.93 -10.87 23.94
C TYR A 265 8.54 -10.68 25.33
N GLU A 266 9.72 -10.08 25.44
CA GLU A 266 10.35 -9.77 26.73
C GLU A 266 9.46 -8.88 27.59
N LYS A 267 8.91 -7.81 27.01
CA LYS A 267 7.99 -6.90 27.71
C LYS A 267 6.72 -7.62 28.17
N VAL A 268 6.09 -8.41 27.32
CA VAL A 268 4.88 -9.18 27.66
C VAL A 268 5.15 -10.19 28.78
N LEU A 269 6.25 -10.95 28.69
CA LEU A 269 6.63 -11.91 29.72
C LEU A 269 6.85 -11.21 31.07
N SER A 270 7.59 -10.09 31.08
CA SER A 270 7.83 -9.31 32.30
C SER A 270 6.54 -8.75 32.91
N ALA A 271 5.56 -8.37 32.09
CA ALA A 271 4.27 -7.86 32.55
C ALA A 271 3.40 -8.99 33.16
N VAL A 272 3.40 -10.17 32.54
CA VAL A 272 2.71 -11.35 33.06
C VAL A 272 3.27 -11.75 34.42
N GLU A 273 4.59 -11.82 34.57
CA GLU A 273 5.24 -12.15 35.84
C GLU A 273 4.90 -11.17 36.98
N LYS A 274 4.81 -9.87 36.65
CA LYS A 274 4.38 -8.84 37.60
C LYS A 274 2.91 -8.98 38.01
N SER A 275 2.04 -9.41 37.10
CA SER A 275 0.61 -9.59 37.39
C SER A 275 0.30 -10.81 38.27
N THR A 276 1.21 -11.80 38.32
CA THR A 276 1.05 -13.03 39.11
C THR A 276 1.60 -12.94 40.54
N LYS A 277 2.23 -11.83 40.90
CA LYS A 277 2.74 -11.56 42.26
C LYS A 277 1.83 -10.58 42.97
#